data_AF-A0A3P7JT00-F1
#
_entry.id   AF-A0A3P7JT00-F1
#
_cell.length_a   1.000
_cell.length_b   1.000
_cell.length_c   1.000
_cell.angle_alpha   90.00
_cell.angle_beta   90.00
_cell.angle_gamma   90.00
#
_symmetry.space_group_name_H-M   'P 1'
#
loop_
_entity.id
_entity.type
_entity.pdbx_description
1 polymer ?
#
loop_
_entity_poly.entity_id
_entity_poly.type
_entity_poly.pdbx_seq_one_letter_code
_entity_poly.pdbx_strand_id
1 'polypeptide(L)'
;MFRWYFALFSISGLFSVTFSVILAYVADITEKQDRSAAYGLVSATFAASLVTSPALGAWISDDYGDGAVVLLATIIAIVDVLFIVFRVPESLPVKRSASDVISWESADPFGTLRLVWEDRLVLQLALIVFLSYLPESGQFSCFFVYLK
;
A
#
# COMPACT_ATOMS: atom_id res chain seq x y z
N MET A 1 -13.61 -20.01 -15.82
CA MET A 1 -13.93 -18.93 -14.87
C MET A 1 -12.84 -18.74 -13.80
N PHE A 2 -12.44 -19.80 -13.07
CA PHE A 2 -11.42 -19.73 -11.99
C PHE A 2 -10.07 -19.10 -12.38
N ARG A 3 -9.56 -19.38 -13.59
CA ARG A 3 -8.26 -18.85 -14.07
C ARG A 3 -8.24 -17.32 -14.20
N TRP A 4 -9.36 -16.70 -14.58
CA TRP A 4 -9.47 -15.25 -14.73
C TRP A 4 -9.56 -14.55 -13.37
N TYR A 5 -10.32 -15.10 -12.43
CA TYR A 5 -10.37 -14.58 -11.06
C TYR A 5 -9.00 -14.66 -10.37
N PHE A 6 -8.30 -15.77 -10.55
CA PHE A 6 -6.95 -15.92 -10.01
C PHE A 6 -6.00 -14.85 -10.56
N ALA A 7 -6.00 -14.63 -11.89
CA ALA A 7 -5.18 -13.60 -12.51
C ALA A 7 -5.52 -12.19 -11.99
N LEU A 8 -6.81 -11.85 -11.88
CA LEU A 8 -7.25 -10.56 -11.34
C LEU A 8 -6.81 -10.36 -9.88
N PHE A 9 -6.96 -11.37 -9.03
CA PHE A 9 -6.54 -11.30 -7.63
C PHE A 9 -5.01 -11.17 -7.48
N SER A 10 -4.24 -11.92 -8.29
CA SER A 10 -2.78 -11.80 -8.28
C SER A 10 -2.32 -10.40 -8.67
N ILE A 11 -2.96 -9.79 -9.69
CA ILE A 11 -2.65 -8.43 -10.13
C ILE A 11 -3.04 -7.42 -9.06
N SER A 12 -4.23 -7.52 -8.46
CA SER A 12 -4.65 -6.65 -7.35
C SER A 12 -3.70 -6.74 -6.14
N GLY A 13 -3.21 -7.94 -5.83
CA GLY A 13 -2.21 -8.14 -4.78
C GLY A 13 -0.89 -7.41 -5.06
N LEU A 14 -0.45 -7.39 -6.33
CA LEU A 14 0.74 -6.64 -6.73
C LEU A 14 0.58 -5.13 -6.48
N PHE A 15 -0.59 -4.57 -6.81
CA PHE A 15 -0.89 -3.16 -6.56
C PHE A 15 -1.04 -2.80 -5.07
N SER A 16 -1.24 -3.79 -4.19
CA SER A 16 -1.29 -3.57 -2.75
C SER A 16 0.05 -3.16 -2.15
N VAL A 17 1.17 -3.39 -2.85
CA VAL A 17 2.53 -3.08 -2.36
C VAL A 17 2.84 -1.57 -2.41
N THR A 18 2.00 -0.77 -3.08
CA THR A 18 2.19 0.67 -3.25
C THR A 18 2.42 1.42 -1.93
N PHE A 19 1.76 1.01 -0.84
CA PHE A 19 1.94 1.65 0.46
C PHE A 19 3.39 1.54 0.98
N SER A 20 4.04 0.39 0.77
CA SER A 20 5.44 0.18 1.12
C SER A 20 6.37 1.09 0.32
N VAL A 21 6.09 1.24 -0.99
CA VAL A 21 6.86 2.11 -1.89
C VAL A 21 6.73 3.58 -1.49
N ILE A 22 5.52 4.04 -1.14
CA ILE A 22 5.30 5.43 -0.68
C ILE A 22 6.06 5.70 0.61
N LEU A 23 6.01 4.79 1.58
CA LEU A 23 6.75 4.95 2.83
C LEU A 23 8.26 4.97 2.60
N ALA A 24 8.78 4.11 1.72
CA ALA A 24 10.20 4.15 1.34
C ALA A 24 10.57 5.48 0.66
N TYR A 25 9.74 5.96 -0.27
CA TYR A 25 9.93 7.26 -0.93
C TYR A 25 9.97 8.41 0.08
N VAL A 26 9.02 8.44 1.02
CA VAL A 26 8.96 9.46 2.09
C VAL A 26 10.20 9.38 3.00
N ALA A 27 10.70 8.18 3.27
CA ALA A 27 11.93 7.97 4.04
C ALA A 27 13.18 8.55 3.34
N ASP A 28 13.23 8.44 2.01
CA ASP A 28 14.34 8.91 1.18
C ASP A 28 14.36 10.45 1.04
N ILE A 29 13.18 11.09 0.99
CA ILE A 29 13.08 12.55 0.85
C ILE A 29 13.09 13.32 2.19
N THR A 30 12.82 12.65 3.33
CA THR A 30 12.65 13.30 4.65
C THR A 30 13.84 13.06 5.57
N GLU A 31 14.37 14.13 6.18
CA GLU A 31 15.43 14.06 7.19
C GLU A 31 15.00 13.30 8.45
N LYS A 32 15.95 12.66 9.16
CA LYS A 32 15.70 11.74 10.29
C LYS A 32 14.82 12.32 11.40
N GLN A 33 14.85 13.64 11.61
CA GLN A 33 14.10 14.31 12.67
C GLN A 33 12.60 14.44 12.36
N ASP A 34 12.22 14.58 11.08
CA ASP A 34 10.83 14.82 10.67
C ASP A 34 10.12 13.58 10.08
N ARG A 35 10.80 12.44 9.97
CA ARG A 35 10.24 11.19 9.41
C ARG A 35 8.94 10.76 10.10
N SER A 36 8.86 10.89 11.43
CA SER A 36 7.67 10.51 12.19
C SER A 36 6.45 11.38 11.81
N ALA A 37 6.65 12.69 11.65
CA ALA A 37 5.60 13.62 11.24
C ALA A 37 5.19 13.39 9.77
N ALA A 38 6.15 13.14 8.87
CA ALA A 38 5.88 12.85 7.47
C ALA A 38 5.07 11.55 7.30
N TYR A 39 5.44 10.47 8.00
CA TYR A 39 4.65 9.23 8.01
C TYR A 39 3.24 9.44 8.61
N GLY A 40 3.12 10.27 9.64
CA GLY A 40 1.83 10.64 10.22
C GLY A 40 0.95 11.41 9.23
N LEU A 41 1.53 12.29 8.41
CA LEU A 41 0.79 13.04 7.39
C LEU A 41 0.29 12.10 6.29
N VAL A 42 1.14 11.17 5.83
CA VAL A 42 0.77 10.18 4.80
C VAL A 42 -0.38 9.31 5.31
N SER A 43 -0.29 8.77 6.54
CA SER A 43 -1.37 7.96 7.10
C SER A 43 -2.66 8.75 7.34
N ALA A 44 -2.57 10.03 7.73
CA ALA A 44 -3.72 10.92 7.86
C ALA A 44 -4.43 11.16 6.52
N THR A 45 -3.67 11.41 5.44
CA THR A 45 -4.26 11.58 4.10
C THR A 45 -4.92 10.30 3.58
N PHE A 46 -4.35 9.14 3.90
CA PHE A 46 -4.95 7.85 3.59
C PHE A 46 -6.27 7.63 4.35
N ALA A 47 -6.27 7.89 5.66
CA ALA A 47 -7.47 7.78 6.49
C ALA A 47 -8.58 8.75 6.03
N ALA A 48 -8.22 9.98 5.69
CA ALA A 48 -9.15 10.94 5.10
C ALA A 48 -9.74 10.42 3.79
N SER A 49 -8.91 9.87 2.90
CA SER A 49 -9.35 9.31 1.62
C SER A 49 -10.32 8.13 1.81
N LEU A 50 -10.10 7.26 2.80
CA LEU A 50 -10.99 6.14 3.11
C LEU A 50 -12.40 6.58 3.53
N VAL A 51 -12.54 7.74 4.16
CA VAL A 51 -13.84 8.30 4.55
C VAL A 51 -14.46 9.10 3.40
N THR A 52 -13.66 9.90 2.72
CA THR A 52 -14.13 10.78 1.64
C THR A 52 -14.54 9.99 0.40
N SER A 53 -13.87 8.87 0.08
CA SER A 53 -14.15 8.11 -1.14
C SER A 53 -15.54 7.46 -1.18
N PRO A 54 -16.01 6.71 -0.15
CA PRO A 54 -17.36 6.15 -0.15
C PRO A 54 -18.45 7.23 -0.10
N ALA A 55 -18.20 8.32 0.63
CA ALA A 55 -19.15 9.43 0.73
C ALA A 55 -19.37 10.12 -0.64
N LEU A 56 -18.28 10.40 -1.36
CA LEU A 56 -18.35 10.93 -2.72
C LEU A 56 -18.97 9.92 -3.70
N GLY A 57 -18.60 8.65 -3.61
CA GLY A 57 -19.14 7.58 -4.46
C GLY A 57 -20.64 7.37 -4.28
N ALA A 58 -21.13 7.39 -3.04
CA ALA A 58 -22.55 7.25 -2.73
C ALA A 58 -23.36 8.46 -3.24
N TRP A 59 -22.85 9.68 -3.03
CA TRP A 59 -23.51 10.90 -3.50
C TRP A 59 -23.64 10.95 -5.02
N ILE A 60 -22.60 10.55 -5.75
CA ILE A 60 -22.60 10.53 -7.23
C ILE A 60 -23.47 9.38 -7.77
N SER A 61 -23.51 8.24 -7.07
CA SER A 61 -24.34 7.09 -7.47
C SER A 61 -25.84 7.40 -7.39
N ASP A 62 -26.26 8.15 -6.37
CA ASP A 62 -27.68 8.49 -6.15
C ASP A 62 -28.27 9.37 -7.27
N ASP A 63 -27.50 10.35 -7.77
CA ASP A 63 -27.95 11.29 -8.81
C ASP A 63 -27.74 10.77 -10.26
N TYR A 64 -26.65 10.04 -10.54
CA TYR A 64 -26.23 9.72 -11.93
C TYR A 64 -26.06 8.21 -12.22
N GLY A 65 -26.28 7.35 -11.23
CA GLY A 65 -26.14 5.90 -11.35
C GLY A 65 -24.69 5.40 -11.35
N ASP A 66 -24.52 4.08 -11.21
CA ASP A 66 -23.20 3.43 -11.01
C ASP A 66 -22.19 3.71 -12.14
N GLY A 67 -22.66 3.91 -13.37
CA GLY A 67 -21.80 4.21 -14.52
C GLY A 67 -21.05 5.53 -14.40
N ALA A 68 -21.65 6.55 -13.76
CA ALA A 68 -21.02 7.85 -13.57
C ALA A 68 -19.89 7.78 -12.52
N VAL A 69 -20.06 6.97 -11.48
CA VAL A 69 -19.03 6.73 -10.46
C VAL A 69 -17.79 6.09 -11.10
N VAL A 70 -17.99 5.07 -11.94
CA VAL A 70 -16.87 4.40 -12.64
C VAL A 70 -16.15 5.34 -13.59
N LEU A 71 -16.89 6.18 -14.32
CA LEU A 71 -16.28 7.15 -15.24
C LEU A 71 -15.47 8.22 -14.48
N LEU A 72 -16.00 8.73 -13.38
CA LEU A 72 -15.30 9.69 -12.53
C LEU A 72 -14.04 9.07 -11.88
N ALA A 73 -14.14 7.85 -11.37
CA ALA A 73 -12.99 7.11 -10.85
C ALA A 73 -11.90 6.90 -11.92
N THR A 74 -12.30 6.62 -13.17
CA THR A 74 -11.37 6.47 -14.30
C THR A 74 -10.66 7.78 -14.63
N ILE A 75 -11.38 8.91 -14.64
CA ILE A 75 -10.79 10.24 -14.88
C ILE A 75 -9.79 10.58 -13.78
N ILE A 76 -10.15 10.36 -12.52
CA ILE A 76 -9.26 10.62 -11.38
C ILE A 76 -7.99 9.75 -11.49
N ALA A 77 -8.12 8.46 -11.83
CA ALA A 77 -6.98 7.57 -12.01
C ALA A 77 -6.06 8.02 -13.15
N ILE A 78 -6.61 8.49 -14.28
CA ILE A 78 -5.81 9.02 -15.38
C ILE A 78 -5.06 10.29 -14.95
N VAL A 79 -5.72 11.18 -14.22
CA VAL A 79 -5.10 12.41 -13.69
C VAL A 79 -3.99 12.07 -12.70
N ASP A 80 -4.20 11.09 -11.82
CA ASP A 80 -3.20 10.62 -10.87
C ASP A 80 -1.95 10.05 -11.58
N VAL A 81 -2.15 9.18 -12.59
CA VAL A 81 -1.06 8.66 -13.41
C VAL A 81 -0.30 9.77 -14.12
N LEU A 82 -1.01 10.73 -14.73
CA LEU A 82 -0.39 11.89 -15.35
C LEU A 82 0.41 12.71 -14.33
N PHE A 83 -0.16 12.93 -13.14
CA PHE A 83 0.51 13.66 -12.07
C PHE A 83 1.80 12.95 -11.61
N ILE A 84 1.75 11.62 -11.44
CA ILE A 84 2.94 10.83 -11.09
C ILE A 84 4.01 10.97 -12.18
N VAL A 85 3.64 10.78 -13.45
CA VAL A 85 4.58 10.83 -14.58
C VAL A 85 5.23 12.21 -14.77
N PHE A 86 4.46 13.29 -14.59
CA PHE A 86 4.97 14.65 -14.82
C PHE A 86 5.60 15.29 -13.58
N ARG A 87 5.10 14.96 -12.38
CA ARG A 87 5.39 15.72 -11.16
C ARG A 87 6.30 15.00 -10.19
N VAL A 88 6.32 13.66 -10.16
CA VAL A 88 7.21 12.93 -9.26
C VAL A 88 8.62 13.04 -9.83
N PRO A 89 9.51 13.88 -9.27
CA PRO A 89 10.91 13.86 -9.68
C PRO A 89 11.48 12.51 -9.23
N GLU A 90 12.25 11.85 -10.09
CA GLU A 90 12.93 10.62 -9.72
C GLU A 90 13.69 10.84 -8.39
N SER A 91 13.24 10.19 -7.31
CA SER A 91 13.93 10.23 -6.01
C SER A 91 15.24 9.46 -6.02
N LEU A 92 15.53 8.75 -7.12
CA LEU A 92 16.82 8.12 -7.36
C LEU A 92 17.75 9.14 -8.03
N PRO A 93 18.75 9.70 -7.32
CA PRO A 93 19.89 10.25 -8.02
C PRO A 93 20.50 9.12 -8.88
N VAL A 94 20.73 9.43 -10.15
CA VAL A 94 21.41 8.69 -11.24
C VAL A 94 22.72 7.95 -10.82
N LYS A 95 23.16 8.07 -9.57
CA LYS A 95 24.39 7.50 -9.01
C LYS A 95 24.24 6.11 -8.38
N ARG A 96 23.03 5.56 -8.25
CA ARG A 96 22.81 4.14 -7.92
C ARG A 96 21.97 3.52 -9.01
N SER A 97 22.64 3.18 -10.09
CA SER A 97 22.06 2.37 -11.16
C SER A 97 21.36 1.17 -10.55
N ALA A 98 20.16 0.84 -11.04
CA ALA A 98 19.42 -0.37 -10.69
C ALA A 98 20.23 -1.67 -10.91
N SER A 99 21.42 -1.57 -11.52
CA SER A 99 22.41 -2.64 -11.65
C SER A 99 23.27 -2.90 -10.41
N ASP A 100 23.40 -1.96 -9.45
CA ASP A 100 24.28 -2.11 -8.28
C ASP A 100 23.54 -2.57 -7.00
N VAL A 101 22.20 -2.57 -7.00
CA VAL A 101 21.36 -2.87 -5.83
C VAL A 101 20.58 -4.19 -5.97
N ILE A 102 20.66 -4.86 -7.12
CA ILE A 102 20.32 -6.29 -7.20
C ILE A 102 21.55 -7.10 -6.76
N SER A 103 22.02 -6.85 -5.53
CA SER A 103 22.84 -7.86 -4.85
C SER A 103 21.85 -8.91 -4.33
N TRP A 104 22.02 -10.14 -4.81
CA TRP A 104 21.27 -11.30 -4.33
C TRP A 104 21.37 -11.49 -2.81
N GLU A 105 22.31 -10.83 -2.12
CA GLU A 105 22.42 -10.81 -0.65
C GLU A 105 21.44 -9.84 0.04
N SER A 106 20.99 -8.76 -0.62
CA SER A 106 19.96 -7.85 -0.09
C SER A 106 18.53 -8.27 -0.45
N ALA A 107 18.37 -9.20 -1.39
CA ALA A 107 17.10 -9.81 -1.76
C ALA A 107 16.83 -11.10 -0.98
N ASP A 108 17.54 -11.34 0.14
CA ASP A 108 17.43 -12.56 0.92
C ASP A 108 16.40 -12.38 2.06
N PRO A 109 15.10 -12.67 1.83
CA PRO A 109 14.09 -12.59 2.88
C PRO A 109 14.45 -13.50 4.06
N PHE A 110 15.25 -14.55 3.82
CA PHE A 110 15.75 -15.46 4.85
C PHE A 110 16.85 -14.83 5.73
N GLY A 111 17.71 -13.97 5.18
CA GLY A 111 18.70 -13.22 5.97
C GLY A 111 18.05 -12.22 6.92
N THR A 112 17.03 -11.50 6.43
CA THR A 112 16.19 -10.62 7.27
C THR A 112 15.42 -11.42 8.32
N LEU A 113 14.86 -12.59 7.96
CA LEU A 113 14.19 -13.49 8.90
C LEU A 113 15.13 -13.99 10.00
N ARG A 114 16.41 -14.25 9.66
CA ARG A 114 17.42 -14.72 10.61
C ARG A 114 17.80 -13.65 11.62
N LEU A 115 17.92 -12.39 11.18
CA LEU A 115 18.10 -11.22 12.05
C LEU A 115 16.93 -11.03 13.02
N VAL A 116 15.69 -11.20 12.54
CA VAL A 116 14.49 -11.18 13.38
C VAL A 116 14.50 -12.32 14.40
N TRP A 117 15.07 -13.47 14.04
CA TRP A 117 15.15 -14.64 14.91
C TRP A 117 16.25 -14.55 15.98
N GLU A 118 17.37 -13.91 15.67
CA GLU A 118 18.48 -13.72 16.62
C GLU A 118 18.17 -12.67 17.69
N ASP A 119 17.35 -11.67 17.37
CA ASP A 119 17.05 -10.57 18.28
C ASP A 119 15.72 -10.79 19.03
N ARG A 120 15.81 -11.10 20.34
CA ARG A 120 14.66 -11.45 21.18
C ARG A 120 13.60 -10.34 21.26
N LEU A 121 14.01 -9.07 21.17
CA LEU A 121 13.09 -7.93 21.14
C LEU A 121 12.32 -7.85 19.83
N VAL A 122 13.00 -8.08 18.71
CA VAL A 122 12.39 -8.05 17.37
C VAL A 122 11.44 -9.24 17.19
N LEU A 123 11.81 -10.42 17.69
CA LEU A 123 10.94 -11.59 17.69
C LEU A 123 9.66 -11.35 18.52
N GLN A 124 9.77 -10.71 19.68
CA GLN A 124 8.61 -10.36 20.51
C GLN A 124 7.69 -9.36 19.80
N LEU A 125 8.25 -8.32 19.20
CA LEU A 125 7.48 -7.34 18.42
C LEU A 125 6.80 -7.99 17.20
N ALA A 126 7.52 -8.84 16.46
CA ALA A 126 6.98 -9.57 15.33
C ALA A 126 5.84 -10.50 15.75
N LEU A 127 6.00 -11.22 16.87
CA LEU A 127 4.94 -12.09 17.41
C LEU A 127 3.71 -11.27 17.81
N ILE A 128 3.89 -10.13 18.50
CA ILE A 128 2.78 -9.25 18.88
C ILE A 128 2.05 -8.74 17.64
N VAL A 129 2.77 -8.22 16.65
CA VAL A 129 2.18 -7.72 15.40
C VAL A 129 1.45 -8.84 14.66
N PHE A 130 2.05 -10.02 14.54
CA PHE A 130 1.41 -11.19 13.92
C PHE A 130 0.12 -11.58 14.64
N LEU A 131 0.16 -11.64 15.98
CA LEU A 131 -1.01 -12.00 16.78
C LEU A 131 -2.10 -10.93 16.76
N SER A 132 -1.75 -9.66 16.52
CA SER A 132 -2.72 -8.57 16.32
C SER A 132 -3.34 -8.58 14.91
N TYR A 133 -2.56 -8.88 13.87
CA TYR A 133 -3.04 -8.92 12.48
C TYR A 133 -3.86 -10.19 12.17
N LEU A 134 -3.60 -11.31 12.85
CA LEU A 134 -4.29 -12.57 12.61
C LEU A 134 -5.82 -12.47 12.84
N PRO A 135 -6.32 -11.93 13.96
CA PRO A 135 -7.75 -11.65 14.16
C PRO A 135 -8.33 -10.68 13.13
N GLU A 136 -7.58 -9.65 12.73
CA GLU A 136 -8.01 -8.64 11.76
C GLU A 136 -8.28 -9.28 10.39
N SER A 137 -7.34 -10.13 9.92
CA SER A 137 -7.52 -10.89 8.68
C SER A 137 -8.72 -11.85 8.72
N GLY A 138 -9.01 -12.40 9.91
CA GLY A 138 -10.19 -13.24 10.16
C GLY A 138 -11.51 -12.46 10.09
N GLN A 139 -11.54 -11.21 10.56
CA GLN A 139 -12.70 -10.35 10.45
C GLN A 139 -13.08 -10.09 8.98
N PHE A 140 -12.11 -9.72 8.14
CA PHE A 140 -12.35 -9.50 6.70
C PHE A 140 -12.84 -10.76 5.98
N SER A 141 -12.36 -11.93 6.39
CA SER A 141 -12.75 -13.22 5.78
C SER A 141 -14.15 -13.68 6.20
N CYS A 142 -14.51 -13.51 7.47
CA CYS A 142 -15.80 -13.96 8.03
C CYS A 142 -16.94 -12.94 7.85
N PHE A 143 -16.63 -11.69 7.47
CA PHE A 143 -17.64 -10.65 7.26
C PHE A 143 -18.74 -11.08 6.27
N PHE A 144 -18.36 -11.80 5.21
CA PHE A 144 -19.30 -12.35 4.22
C PHE A 144 -20.20 -13.47 4.75
N VAL A 145 -19.77 -14.19 5.78
CA VAL A 145 -20.53 -15.28 6.40
C VAL A 145 -21.60 -14.73 7.34
N TYR A 146 -21.33 -13.59 7.99
CA TYR A 146 -22.25 -12.93 8.92
C TYR A 146 -23.33 -12.06 8.25
N LEU A 147 -23.14 -11.69 6.99
CA LEU A 147 -24.10 -10.89 6.19
C LEU A 147 -25.16 -11.73 5.46
N LYS A 148 -25.32 -13.00 5.85
CA LYS A 148 -26.33 -13.92 5.29
C LYS A 148 -27.43 -14.18 6.31
#